data_AF-A0A353PYM9-F1
#
_entry.id   AF-A0A353PYM9-F1
#
_cell.length_a   1.000
_cell.length_b   1.000
_cell.length_c   1.000
_cell.angle_alpha   90.00
_cell.angle_beta   90.00
_cell.angle_gamma   90.00
#
_symmetry.space_group_name_H-M   'P 1'
#
loop_
_entity.id
_entity.type
_entity.pdbx_description
1 polymer ?
#
loop_
_entity_poly.entity_id
_entity_poly.type
_entity_poly.pdbx_seq_one_letter_code
_entity_poly.pdbx_strand_id
1 'polypeptide(L)'
;MDMSQYLDMFIEESDENLQNLNEWILELEKNPDDKETINSIFRAAHTLKGMSASMGFNDIAELTHKMEDILDEFRNDKLKVNSEVITVLFKCLDTLEKMVDGVRDGSSEKTDISGITKMLDDIAASGNSSNGDEAAATIEEAPLKEKAPSNSINFELNVYDEDIIKQAKEKNYNVFKAEVNLYNDCKLKSARAFLVYKNLEESGEIVKSIPSIEDIEQEKFDYSFVFVYVTNKTAEEVKKLIESVSEIESVNVSEVEINNTEEAQSKEAKPKEESNNKNVKSQPKKDDRTSKKAHQFVRVDLEKMDKFMNLVGELVIHRTRLEQLSSNYKLTDLHETLEQVGRITSDLQDLVMKIRMLPVEKVFNRFPRMIRDLSNELGKEIELVIKGEDTELDRTVIDEIGEPLLHLIRNSADHGIEPAEERIKAGKKAAGTIKLIAYQEGNKAIIKVEDDGRGLNVEKIKQKAEKSGIDTSGMSEQDIKNLIFMQGFSTSEKVTDISGRGVGMDVVKTKISAIGGTIELLSEEGKGTSVIIRLPLTLSIIQALLVKVG
;
A
#
# COMPACT_ATOMS: atom_id res chain seq x y z
N MET A 1 12.84 -1.56 27.86
CA MET A 1 12.09 -2.07 26.69
C MET A 1 12.80 -1.53 25.46
N ASP A 2 12.94 -2.34 24.42
CA ASP A 2 13.78 -2.05 23.26
C ASP A 2 13.02 -1.14 22.29
N MET A 3 13.38 0.15 22.22
CA MET A 3 12.72 1.16 21.36
C MET A 3 12.78 0.79 19.87
N SER A 4 13.72 -0.07 19.47
CA SER A 4 13.89 -0.54 18.09
C SER A 4 12.65 -1.26 17.57
N GLN A 5 12.02 -2.12 18.38
CA GLN A 5 10.86 -2.91 17.90
C GLN A 5 9.62 -2.05 17.63
N TYR A 6 9.43 -0.97 18.40
CA TYR A 6 8.33 -0.03 18.19
C TYR A 6 8.56 0.86 16.97
N LEU A 7 9.82 1.21 16.70
CA LEU A 7 10.22 2.00 15.54
C LEU A 7 10.01 1.20 14.25
N ASP A 8 10.45 -0.06 14.22
CA ASP A 8 10.27 -0.93 13.05
C ASP A 8 8.78 -1.13 12.72
N MET A 9 7.95 -1.35 13.74
CA MET A 9 6.50 -1.45 13.57
C MET A 9 5.86 -0.14 13.09
N PHE A 10 6.29 1.00 13.63
CA PHE A 10 5.84 2.32 13.18
C PHE A 10 6.18 2.56 11.70
N ILE A 11 7.39 2.22 11.28
CA ILE A 11 7.85 2.38 9.90
C ILE A 11 7.04 1.49 8.96
N GLU A 12 6.85 0.20 9.29
CA GLU A 12 6.06 -0.72 8.47
C GLU A 12 4.61 -0.24 8.28
N GLU A 13 3.93 0.13 9.38
CA GLU A 13 2.55 0.63 9.32
C GLU A 13 2.46 1.98 8.60
N SER A 14 3.46 2.84 8.76
CA SER A 14 3.51 4.13 8.05
C SER A 14 3.66 3.92 6.56
N ASP A 15 4.55 3.03 6.11
CA ASP A 15 4.72 2.69 4.69
C ASP A 15 3.42 2.16 4.07
N GLU A 16 2.71 1.27 4.78
CA GLU A 16 1.43 0.71 4.31
C GLU A 16 0.36 1.79 4.18
N ASN A 17 0.21 2.66 5.18
CA ASN A 17 -0.73 3.77 5.13
C ASN A 17 -0.38 4.79 4.04
N LEU A 18 0.90 5.14 3.87
CA LEU A 18 1.35 6.07 2.83
C LEU A 18 1.09 5.50 1.43
N GLN A 19 1.34 4.20 1.23
CA GLN A 19 1.02 3.52 -0.04
C GLN A 19 -0.48 3.56 -0.33
N ASN A 20 -1.33 3.23 0.65
CA ASN A 20 -2.77 3.27 0.50
C ASN A 20 -3.28 4.69 0.20
N LEU A 21 -2.75 5.70 0.89
CA LEU A 21 -3.06 7.11 0.61
C LEU A 21 -2.71 7.49 -0.83
N ASN A 22 -1.56 7.04 -1.34
CA ASN A 22 -1.14 7.32 -2.72
C ASN A 22 -2.16 6.78 -3.74
N GLU A 23 -2.62 5.54 -3.54
CA GLU A 23 -3.58 4.86 -4.41
C GLU A 23 -4.95 5.52 -4.35
N TRP A 24 -5.48 5.76 -3.15
CA TRP A 24 -6.81 6.35 -2.96
C TRP A 24 -6.89 7.81 -3.38
N ILE A 25 -5.84 8.63 -3.19
CA ILE A 25 -5.85 10.02 -3.68
C ILE A 25 -5.92 10.04 -5.21
N LEU A 26 -5.29 9.08 -5.89
CA LEU A 26 -5.36 8.95 -7.35
C LEU A 26 -6.75 8.47 -7.81
N GLU A 27 -7.39 7.60 -7.05
CA GLU A 27 -8.78 7.19 -7.29
C GLU A 27 -9.76 8.35 -7.07
N LEU A 28 -9.56 9.15 -6.02
CA LEU A 28 -10.35 10.34 -5.72
C LEU A 28 -10.29 11.38 -6.85
N GLU A 29 -9.16 11.49 -7.56
CA GLU A 29 -9.07 12.36 -8.73
C GLU A 29 -9.95 11.86 -9.89
N LYS A 30 -10.00 10.55 -10.11
CA LYS A 30 -10.83 9.95 -11.16
C LYS A 30 -12.32 10.01 -10.80
N ASN A 31 -12.63 9.84 -9.52
CA ASN A 31 -13.98 9.83 -8.97
C ASN A 31 -14.13 10.85 -7.81
N PRO A 32 -14.26 12.15 -8.12
CA PRO A 32 -14.30 13.24 -7.12
C PRO A 32 -15.39 13.14 -6.04
N ASP A 33 -16.52 12.49 -6.36
CA ASP A 33 -17.70 12.41 -5.50
C ASP A 33 -17.75 11.11 -4.67
N ASP A 34 -16.72 10.26 -4.75
CA ASP A 34 -16.71 8.98 -4.04
C ASP A 34 -16.40 9.14 -2.55
N LYS A 35 -17.47 9.17 -1.74
CA LYS A 35 -17.40 9.29 -0.28
C LYS A 35 -16.74 8.09 0.40
N GLU A 36 -16.74 6.89 -0.20
CA GLU A 36 -16.05 5.73 0.39
C GLU A 36 -14.52 5.90 0.31
N THR A 37 -14.02 6.37 -0.83
CA THR A 37 -12.61 6.70 -1.03
C THR A 37 -12.16 7.81 -0.07
N ILE A 38 -12.94 8.89 0.08
CA ILE A 38 -12.64 9.97 1.05
C ILE A 38 -12.53 9.44 2.48
N ASN A 39 -13.47 8.59 2.92
CA ASN A 39 -13.44 8.01 4.27
C ASN A 39 -12.24 7.08 4.49
N SER A 40 -11.82 6.34 3.46
CA SER A 40 -10.63 5.48 3.53
C SER A 40 -9.35 6.30 3.69
N ILE A 41 -9.20 7.37 2.90
CA ILE A 41 -8.07 8.32 3.02
C ILE A 41 -8.03 8.95 4.42
N PHE A 42 -9.19 9.39 4.93
CA PHE A 42 -9.29 9.99 6.26
C PHE A 42 -8.81 9.01 7.36
N ARG A 43 -9.25 7.74 7.31
CA ARG A 43 -8.83 6.72 8.30
C ARG A 43 -7.33 6.45 8.27
N ALA A 44 -6.72 6.35 7.10
CA ALA A 44 -5.28 6.16 6.99
C ALA A 44 -4.50 7.37 7.51
N ALA A 45 -4.92 8.59 7.15
CA ALA A 45 -4.32 9.82 7.69
C ALA A 45 -4.44 9.90 9.22
N HIS A 46 -5.60 9.53 9.78
CA HIS A 46 -5.84 9.49 11.21
C HIS A 46 -4.97 8.48 11.95
N THR A 47 -4.82 7.30 11.37
CA THR A 47 -3.96 6.25 11.91
C THR A 47 -2.50 6.72 11.91
N LEU A 48 -2.04 7.32 10.79
CA LEU A 48 -0.68 7.88 10.69
C LEU A 48 -0.42 8.98 11.72
N LYS A 49 -1.40 9.87 11.95
CA LYS A 49 -1.35 10.92 12.98
C LYS A 49 -1.20 10.34 14.39
N GLY A 50 -2.07 9.39 14.76
CA GLY A 50 -2.09 8.78 16.10
C GLY A 50 -0.79 8.04 16.41
N MET A 51 -0.29 7.25 15.45
CA MET A 51 0.99 6.56 15.57
C MET A 51 2.16 7.54 15.71
N SER A 52 2.21 8.57 14.87
CA SER A 52 3.28 9.59 14.89
C SER A 52 3.30 10.37 16.20
N ALA A 53 2.14 10.76 16.72
CA ALA A 53 2.02 11.47 17.99
C ALA A 53 2.48 10.59 19.17
N SER A 54 2.09 9.30 19.16
CA SER A 54 2.48 8.33 20.20
C SER A 54 3.99 8.08 20.24
N MET A 55 4.66 8.15 19.08
CA MET A 55 6.12 8.01 18.96
C MET A 55 6.88 9.33 19.21
N GLY A 56 6.17 10.46 19.33
CA GLY A 56 6.77 11.79 19.52
C GLY A 56 7.23 12.48 18.24
N PHE A 57 6.83 11.99 17.07
CA PHE A 57 7.09 12.61 15.76
C PHE A 57 6.06 13.71 15.48
N ASN A 58 6.16 14.81 16.21
CA ASN A 58 5.19 15.91 16.19
C ASN A 58 5.00 16.53 14.79
N ASP A 59 6.09 16.64 14.03
CA ASP A 59 6.06 17.23 12.70
C ASP A 59 5.20 16.38 11.73
N ILE A 60 5.27 15.03 11.83
CA ILE A 60 4.45 14.11 11.02
C ILE A 60 2.98 14.20 11.46
N ALA A 61 2.74 14.26 12.77
CA ALA A 61 1.41 14.41 13.35
C ALA A 61 0.74 15.75 12.95
N GLU A 62 1.51 16.84 12.85
CA GLU A 62 0.99 18.15 12.44
C GLU A 62 0.61 18.16 10.96
N LEU A 63 1.46 17.63 10.08
CA LEU A 63 1.18 17.60 8.64
C LEU A 63 -0.01 16.68 8.31
N THR A 64 -0.11 15.51 8.97
CA THR A 64 -1.27 14.62 8.82
C THR A 64 -2.56 15.25 9.33
N HIS A 65 -2.52 15.98 10.45
CA HIS A 65 -3.69 16.70 10.95
C HIS A 65 -4.20 17.75 9.94
N LYS A 66 -3.29 18.51 9.32
CA LYS A 66 -3.68 19.47 8.27
C LYS A 66 -4.25 18.81 7.02
N MET A 67 -3.78 17.60 6.71
CA MET A 67 -4.36 16.78 5.65
C MET A 67 -5.77 16.30 6.01
N GLU A 68 -6.01 15.90 7.26
CA GLU A 68 -7.35 15.56 7.77
C GLU A 68 -8.32 16.74 7.66
N ASP A 69 -7.92 17.95 8.04
CA ASP A 69 -8.78 19.14 8.01
C ASP A 69 -9.37 19.39 6.61
N ILE A 70 -8.56 19.22 5.56
CA ILE A 70 -9.03 19.36 4.17
C ILE A 70 -9.92 18.20 3.74
N LEU A 71 -9.62 16.98 4.19
CA LEU A 71 -10.44 15.80 3.91
C LEU A 71 -11.82 15.90 4.60
N ASP A 72 -11.89 16.51 5.78
CA ASP A 72 -13.15 16.78 6.46
C ASP A 72 -14.00 17.83 5.73
N GLU A 73 -13.37 18.83 5.11
CA GLU A 73 -14.10 19.80 4.27
C GLU A 73 -14.65 19.16 3.00
N PHE A 74 -13.98 18.14 2.43
CA PHE A 74 -14.54 17.30 1.36
C PHE A 74 -15.70 16.42 1.84
N ARG A 75 -15.54 15.78 3.01
CA ARG A 75 -16.54 14.88 3.59
C ARG A 75 -17.86 15.59 3.89
N ASN A 76 -17.79 16.85 4.31
CA ASN A 76 -18.92 17.71 4.62
C ASN A 76 -19.49 18.45 3.38
N ASP A 77 -19.06 18.09 2.17
CA ASP A 77 -19.46 18.71 0.89
C ASP A 77 -19.22 20.24 0.83
N LYS A 78 -18.31 20.77 1.67
CA LYS A 78 -17.99 22.21 1.73
C LYS A 78 -16.94 22.61 0.69
N LEU A 79 -16.03 21.70 0.35
CA LEU A 79 -15.04 21.88 -0.71
C LEU A 79 -15.30 20.86 -1.82
N LYS A 80 -15.10 21.25 -3.08
CA LYS A 80 -15.14 20.31 -4.20
C LYS A 80 -13.73 19.86 -4.55
N VAL A 81 -13.56 18.55 -4.72
CA VAL A 81 -12.29 17.98 -5.17
C VAL A 81 -11.94 18.57 -6.54
N ASN A 82 -10.79 19.24 -6.61
CA ASN A 82 -10.25 19.80 -7.84
C ASN A 82 -8.77 19.40 -8.00
N SER A 83 -8.23 19.56 -9.21
CA SER A 83 -6.86 19.15 -9.53
C SER A 83 -5.79 19.86 -8.68
N GLU A 84 -6.06 21.11 -8.27
CA GLU A 84 -5.17 21.90 -7.42
C GLU A 84 -5.07 21.29 -6.01
N VAL A 85 -6.21 20.94 -5.39
CA VAL A 85 -6.18 20.31 -4.06
C VAL A 85 -5.56 18.93 -4.08
N ILE A 86 -5.86 18.10 -5.09
CA ILE A 86 -5.22 16.79 -5.25
C ILE A 86 -3.69 16.94 -5.37
N THR A 87 -3.23 17.95 -6.12
CA THR A 87 -1.79 18.26 -6.23
C THR A 87 -1.18 18.63 -4.88
N VAL A 88 -1.88 19.39 -4.04
CA VAL A 88 -1.39 19.73 -2.70
C VAL A 88 -1.42 18.52 -1.76
N LEU A 89 -2.46 17.67 -1.80
CA LEU A 89 -2.50 16.43 -1.02
C LEU A 89 -1.33 15.50 -1.34
N PHE A 90 -0.98 15.38 -2.62
CA PHE A 90 0.19 14.63 -3.06
C PHE A 90 1.52 15.24 -2.58
N LYS A 91 1.66 16.57 -2.58
CA LYS A 91 2.84 17.23 -1.97
C LYS A 91 2.95 16.95 -0.47
N CYS A 92 1.82 16.87 0.23
CA CYS A 92 1.80 16.48 1.64
C CYS A 92 2.28 15.05 1.81
N LEU A 93 1.75 14.14 0.99
CA LEU A 93 2.13 12.74 0.99
C LEU A 93 3.64 12.54 0.76
N ASP A 94 4.23 13.23 -0.23
CA ASP A 94 5.69 13.16 -0.49
C ASP A 94 6.53 13.66 0.69
N THR A 95 6.00 14.62 1.42
CA THR A 95 6.68 15.19 2.57
C THR A 95 6.58 14.24 3.76
N LEU A 96 5.42 13.61 3.96
CA LEU A 96 5.25 12.55 4.95
C LEU A 96 6.18 11.36 4.67
N GLU A 97 6.26 10.89 3.42
CA GLU A 97 7.19 9.83 3.00
C GLU A 97 8.64 10.18 3.35
N LYS A 98 9.11 11.38 2.95
CA LYS A 98 10.47 11.84 3.29
C LYS A 98 10.74 11.91 4.78
N MET A 99 9.75 12.29 5.57
CA MET A 99 9.88 12.36 7.01
C MET A 99 9.95 10.97 7.64
N VAL A 100 9.15 10.01 7.17
CA VAL A 100 9.20 8.60 7.61
C VAL A 100 10.53 7.95 7.20
N ASP A 101 11.02 8.18 5.98
CA ASP A 101 12.35 7.75 5.56
C ASP A 101 13.46 8.40 6.39
N GLY A 102 13.31 9.69 6.72
CA GLY A 102 14.22 10.38 7.62
C GLY A 102 14.29 9.75 9.02
N VAL A 103 13.16 9.26 9.53
CA VAL A 103 13.08 8.49 10.77
C VAL A 103 13.77 7.14 10.65
N ARG A 104 13.58 6.43 9.52
CA ARG A 104 14.24 5.15 9.21
C ARG A 104 15.76 5.26 9.19
N ASP A 105 16.29 6.31 8.57
CA ASP A 105 17.73 6.54 8.44
C ASP A 105 18.36 7.12 9.74
N GLY A 106 17.55 7.39 10.76
CA GLY A 106 18.00 8.04 12.00
C GLY A 106 18.44 9.48 11.81
N SER A 107 18.00 10.12 10.74
CA SER A 107 18.34 11.50 10.42
C SER A 107 17.52 12.47 11.27
N SER A 108 18.19 13.47 11.84
CA SER A 108 17.56 14.52 12.66
C SER A 108 17.27 15.79 11.84
N GLU A 109 17.28 15.70 10.51
CA GLU A 109 16.96 16.84 9.64
C GLU A 109 15.47 17.15 9.73
N LYS A 110 15.14 18.29 10.33
CA LYS A 110 13.78 18.81 10.32
C LYS A 110 13.41 19.18 8.89
N THR A 111 12.48 18.43 8.32
CA THR A 111 11.88 18.78 7.04
C THR A 111 11.05 20.06 7.24
N ASP A 112 11.25 21.08 6.42
CA ASP A 112 10.49 22.33 6.53
C ASP A 112 9.07 22.12 5.99
N ILE A 113 8.10 22.09 6.91
CA ILE A 113 6.69 21.85 6.63
C ILE A 113 5.92 23.17 6.45
N SER A 114 6.54 24.31 6.80
CA SER A 114 5.86 25.61 6.86
C SER A 114 5.33 26.12 5.52
N GLY A 115 5.92 25.70 4.41
CA GLY A 115 5.46 26.04 3.07
C GLY A 115 4.20 25.28 2.66
N ILE A 116 4.09 24.01 3.07
CA ILE A 116 2.99 23.13 2.68
C ILE A 116 1.77 23.39 3.55
N THR A 117 1.97 23.59 4.86
CA THR A 117 0.87 23.93 5.77
C THR A 117 0.18 25.23 5.37
N LYS A 118 0.93 26.22 4.89
CA LYS A 118 0.34 27.44 4.31
C LYS A 118 -0.49 27.17 3.06
N MET A 119 -0.02 26.32 2.14
CA MET A 119 -0.79 25.95 0.94
C MET A 119 -2.10 25.24 1.31
N LEU A 120 -2.07 24.38 2.34
CA LEU A 120 -3.27 23.72 2.86
C LEU A 120 -4.23 24.72 3.52
N ASP A 121 -3.72 25.63 4.36
CA ASP A 121 -4.51 26.66 5.02
C ASP A 121 -5.16 27.62 4.00
N ASP A 122 -4.45 27.99 2.93
CA ASP A 122 -4.98 28.85 1.85
C ASP A 122 -6.10 28.16 1.06
N ILE A 123 -6.03 26.83 0.88
CA ILE A 123 -7.09 26.03 0.24
C ILE A 123 -8.32 25.95 1.14
N ALA A 124 -8.13 25.68 2.44
CA ALA A 124 -9.23 25.66 3.41
C ALA A 124 -9.92 27.04 3.52
N ALA A 125 -9.17 28.14 3.42
CA ALA A 125 -9.70 29.50 3.46
C ALA A 125 -10.44 29.91 2.17
N SER A 126 -9.98 29.45 1.00
CA SER A 126 -10.61 29.78 -0.29
C SER A 126 -11.94 29.06 -0.53
N GLY A 127 -12.16 27.88 0.08
CA GLY A 127 -13.47 27.21 0.12
C GLY A 127 -14.57 28.02 0.81
N ASN A 128 -14.20 28.88 1.77
CA ASN A 128 -15.13 29.75 2.50
C ASN A 128 -15.47 31.07 1.78
N SER A 129 -14.88 31.35 0.62
CA SER A 129 -15.05 32.64 -0.07
C SER A 129 -16.22 32.69 -1.07
N SER A 130 -17.10 31.68 -1.06
CA SER A 130 -18.30 31.64 -1.91
C SER A 130 -19.60 31.45 -1.12
N ASN A 131 -19.77 32.23 -0.04
CA ASN A 131 -21.08 32.72 0.37
C ASN A 131 -20.90 34.06 1.10
N GLY A 132 -21.40 35.12 0.48
CA GLY A 132 -21.28 36.48 0.98
C GLY A 132 -22.07 36.72 2.27
N ASP A 133 -21.43 37.55 3.11
CA ASP A 133 -22.00 38.46 4.11
C ASP A 133 -23.17 37.96 4.97
N GLU A 134 -22.85 37.62 6.23
CA GLU A 134 -23.52 38.28 7.35
C GLU A 134 -22.64 38.35 8.62
N ALA A 135 -22.25 39.60 8.90
CA ALA A 135 -21.88 40.25 10.15
C ALA A 135 -21.47 39.44 11.40
N ALA A 136 -20.28 39.81 11.87
CA ALA A 136 -19.73 39.62 13.20
C ALA A 136 -20.71 39.89 14.36
N ALA A 137 -20.71 38.98 15.34
CA ALA A 137 -21.00 39.29 16.73
C ALA A 137 -20.13 38.42 17.65
N THR A 138 -19.19 39.10 18.31
CA THR A 138 -18.43 38.70 19.49
C THR A 138 -19.31 38.10 20.59
N ILE A 139 -18.89 36.98 21.19
CA ILE A 139 -19.27 36.62 22.56
C ILE A 139 -18.03 36.13 23.32
N GLU A 140 -17.85 36.77 24.47
CA GLU A 140 -16.79 36.66 25.47
C GLU A 140 -16.73 35.29 26.18
N GLU A 141 -15.54 34.98 26.69
CA GLU A 141 -15.24 33.86 27.59
C GLU A 141 -15.72 34.07 29.04
N ALA A 142 -16.02 32.91 29.65
CA ALA A 142 -15.92 32.51 31.07
C ALA A 142 -17.13 32.73 32.01
N PRO A 143 -17.30 31.93 33.11
CA PRO A 143 -16.64 30.66 33.50
C PRO A 143 -17.64 29.52 33.87
N LEU A 144 -17.25 28.27 33.67
CA LEU A 144 -17.93 27.10 34.25
C LEU A 144 -17.46 26.89 35.70
N LYS A 145 -18.40 26.91 36.64
CA LYS A 145 -18.22 26.48 38.05
C LYS A 145 -18.65 25.03 38.22
N GLU A 146 -17.81 24.31 38.97
CA GLU A 146 -17.92 22.93 39.44
C GLU A 146 -19.29 22.51 39.99
N LYS A 147 -19.67 21.26 39.71
CA LYS A 147 -20.37 20.39 40.66
C LYS A 147 -19.68 19.02 40.71
N ALA A 148 -19.41 18.58 41.93
CA ALA A 148 -18.78 17.32 42.32
C ALA A 148 -19.59 16.07 41.92
N PRO A 149 -18.98 14.86 41.92
CA PRO A 149 -19.40 13.72 41.11
C PRO A 149 -20.46 12.88 41.82
N SER A 150 -21.46 12.44 41.05
CA SER A 150 -22.33 11.32 41.43
C SER A 150 -22.00 10.12 40.53
N ASN A 151 -21.45 9.06 41.14
CA ASN A 151 -21.11 7.77 40.53
C ASN A 151 -22.34 7.00 40.02
N SER A 152 -22.83 7.37 38.84
CA SER A 152 -23.73 6.53 38.05
C SER A 152 -23.62 6.98 36.59
N ILE A 153 -22.82 6.26 35.79
CA ILE A 153 -22.80 6.43 34.34
C ILE A 153 -24.18 5.96 33.84
N ASN A 154 -25.05 6.92 33.51
CA ASN A 154 -26.32 6.63 32.84
C ASN A 154 -26.01 6.06 31.45
N PHE A 155 -26.50 4.86 31.20
CA PHE A 155 -26.22 4.07 30.01
C PHE A 155 -27.37 4.24 29.02
N GLU A 156 -27.26 5.20 28.08
CA GLU A 156 -28.18 5.35 26.96
C GLU A 156 -27.52 4.76 25.70
N LEU A 157 -28.08 3.66 25.19
CA LEU A 157 -27.75 3.10 23.88
C LEU A 157 -28.49 3.91 22.81
N ASN A 158 -27.81 4.28 21.73
CA ASN A 158 -28.48 4.96 20.62
C ASN A 158 -29.16 3.92 19.71
N VAL A 159 -30.13 4.33 18.89
CA VAL A 159 -30.94 3.43 18.03
C VAL A 159 -30.08 2.55 17.11
N TYR A 160 -28.90 3.04 16.71
CA TYR A 160 -27.92 2.30 15.89
C TYR A 160 -27.15 1.23 16.68
N ASP A 161 -26.79 1.51 17.94
CA ASP A 161 -26.12 0.56 18.84
C ASP A 161 -27.04 -0.64 19.09
N GLU A 162 -28.34 -0.38 19.26
CA GLU A 162 -29.34 -1.44 19.44
C GLU A 162 -29.54 -2.32 18.20
N ASP A 163 -29.45 -1.75 17.00
CA ASP A 163 -29.60 -2.52 15.75
C ASP A 163 -28.40 -3.45 15.51
N ILE A 164 -27.18 -2.99 15.79
CA ILE A 164 -25.97 -3.83 15.73
C ILE A 164 -26.06 -4.98 16.74
N ILE A 165 -26.51 -4.70 17.98
CA ILE A 165 -26.67 -5.73 19.02
C ILE A 165 -27.79 -6.72 18.64
N LYS A 166 -28.89 -6.26 18.03
CA LYS A 166 -29.97 -7.14 17.53
C LYS A 166 -29.48 -8.03 16.39
N GLN A 167 -28.78 -7.49 15.40
CA GLN A 167 -28.20 -8.25 14.29
C GLN A 167 -27.14 -9.26 14.75
N ALA A 168 -26.35 -8.91 15.76
CA ALA A 168 -25.37 -9.81 16.37
C ALA A 168 -26.04 -11.00 17.07
N LYS A 169 -27.12 -10.75 17.83
CA LYS A 169 -27.89 -11.82 18.49
C LYS A 169 -28.63 -12.71 17.49
N GLU A 170 -29.17 -12.15 16.41
CA GLU A 170 -29.80 -12.94 15.33
C GLU A 170 -28.80 -13.90 14.63
N LYS A 171 -27.52 -13.54 14.64
CA LYS A 171 -26.42 -14.36 14.10
C LYS A 171 -25.77 -15.28 15.15
N ASN A 172 -26.35 -15.44 16.35
CA ASN A 172 -25.85 -16.24 17.48
C ASN A 172 -24.49 -15.77 18.06
N TYR A 173 -24.17 -14.47 18.01
CA TYR A 173 -23.03 -13.91 18.74
C TYR A 173 -23.43 -13.46 20.15
N ASN A 174 -22.49 -13.59 21.09
CA ASN A 174 -22.65 -13.12 22.47
C ASN A 174 -22.32 -11.62 22.53
N VAL A 175 -23.08 -10.86 23.31
CA VAL A 175 -22.85 -9.43 23.52
C VAL A 175 -22.61 -9.17 25.00
N PHE A 176 -21.41 -8.69 25.31
CA PHE A 176 -20.99 -8.42 26.68
C PHE A 176 -20.71 -6.95 26.91
N LYS A 177 -21.03 -6.51 28.12
CA LYS A 177 -20.56 -5.26 28.72
C LYS A 177 -19.40 -5.62 29.65
N ALA A 178 -18.20 -5.17 29.30
CA ALA A 178 -16.98 -5.32 30.09
C ALA A 178 -16.65 -4.01 30.79
N GLU A 179 -16.79 -3.97 32.11
CA GLU A 179 -16.36 -2.86 32.97
C GLU A 179 -14.98 -3.19 33.53
N VAL A 180 -14.02 -2.30 33.34
CA VAL A 180 -12.61 -2.50 33.71
C VAL A 180 -12.15 -1.35 34.59
N ASN A 181 -11.56 -1.70 35.73
CA ASN A 181 -10.95 -0.74 36.66
C ASN A 181 -9.44 -1.00 36.73
N LEU A 182 -8.65 0.06 36.54
CA LEU A 182 -7.20 0.06 36.70
C LEU A 182 -6.82 0.42 38.14
N TYR A 183 -5.64 0.00 38.59
CA TYR A 183 -5.12 0.46 39.89
C TYR A 183 -4.88 1.98 39.90
N ASN A 184 -5.19 2.62 41.02
CA ASN A 184 -5.04 4.07 41.24
C ASN A 184 -3.58 4.60 41.14
N ASP A 185 -2.56 3.73 41.12
CA ASP A 185 -1.13 4.08 40.94
C ASP A 185 -0.60 3.73 39.52
N CYS A 186 -1.51 3.49 38.55
CA CYS A 186 -1.11 3.22 37.17
C CYS A 186 -0.54 4.48 36.51
N LYS A 187 0.75 4.45 36.15
CA LYS A 187 1.48 5.59 35.57
C LYS A 187 1.12 5.91 34.11
N LEU A 188 0.41 5.01 33.42
CA LEU A 188 0.07 5.11 31.99
C LEU A 188 -1.33 4.52 31.73
N LYS A 189 -2.37 5.15 32.29
CA LYS A 189 -3.75 4.62 32.21
C LYS A 189 -4.27 4.50 30.77
N SER A 190 -3.99 5.47 29.89
CA SER A 190 -4.42 5.42 28.48
C SER A 190 -3.82 4.25 27.72
N ALA A 191 -2.53 3.98 27.91
CA ALA A 191 -1.85 2.84 27.28
C ALA A 191 -2.42 1.49 27.74
N ARG A 192 -2.84 1.40 29.01
CA ARG A 192 -3.49 0.18 29.56
C ARG A 192 -4.89 -0.01 28.98
N ALA A 193 -5.68 1.06 28.93
CA ALA A 193 -7.01 1.02 28.34
C ALA A 193 -6.95 0.67 26.84
N PHE A 194 -5.95 1.19 26.13
CA PHE A 194 -5.69 0.84 24.73
C PHE A 194 -5.28 -0.63 24.55
N LEU A 195 -4.45 -1.19 25.44
CA LEU A 195 -4.11 -2.60 25.38
C LEU A 195 -5.32 -3.51 25.62
N VAL A 196 -6.23 -3.11 26.51
CA VAL A 196 -7.51 -3.80 26.71
C VAL A 196 -8.39 -3.70 25.46
N TYR A 197 -8.48 -2.52 24.84
CA TYR A 197 -9.17 -2.32 23.56
C TYR A 197 -8.64 -3.29 22.49
N LYS A 198 -7.32 -3.34 22.28
CA LYS A 198 -6.69 -4.20 21.28
C LYS A 198 -6.95 -5.69 21.54
N ASN A 199 -6.83 -6.14 22.78
CA ASN A 199 -7.11 -7.54 23.14
C ASN A 199 -8.56 -7.94 22.86
N LEU A 200 -9.51 -7.01 23.02
CA LEU A 200 -10.91 -7.23 22.70
C LEU A 200 -11.13 -7.22 21.18
N GLU A 201 -10.58 -6.24 20.46
CA GLU A 201 -10.65 -6.11 18.99
C GLU A 201 -10.08 -7.34 18.26
N GLU A 202 -8.95 -7.89 18.71
CA GLU A 202 -8.37 -9.11 18.14
C GLU A 202 -9.28 -10.34 18.28
N SER A 203 -10.26 -10.30 19.19
CA SER A 203 -11.15 -11.42 19.49
C SER A 203 -12.62 -11.20 19.16
N GLY A 204 -13.01 -10.02 18.67
CA GLY A 204 -14.38 -9.65 18.30
C GLY A 204 -14.54 -8.17 17.98
N GLU A 205 -15.77 -7.67 17.94
CA GLU A 205 -16.08 -6.30 17.49
C GLU A 205 -16.55 -5.42 18.66
N ILE A 206 -15.92 -4.27 18.85
CA ILE A 206 -16.29 -3.30 19.89
C ILE A 206 -17.36 -2.35 19.31
N VAL A 207 -18.55 -2.38 19.90
CA VAL A 207 -19.70 -1.58 19.46
C VAL A 207 -19.67 -0.19 20.09
N LYS A 208 -19.24 -0.10 21.36
CA LYS A 208 -19.22 1.16 22.11
C LYS A 208 -18.16 1.13 23.19
N SER A 209 -17.52 2.26 23.44
CA SER A 209 -16.68 2.49 24.61
C SER A 209 -17.20 3.67 25.43
N ILE A 210 -17.09 3.59 26.75
CA ILE A 210 -17.38 4.68 27.67
C ILE A 210 -16.25 4.76 28.71
N PRO A 211 -15.42 5.81 28.72
CA PRO A 211 -15.41 6.97 27.80
C PRO A 211 -15.12 6.60 26.33
N SER A 212 -15.31 7.56 25.42
CA SER A 212 -15.03 7.34 24.00
C SER A 212 -13.56 6.94 23.79
N ILE A 213 -13.24 6.27 22.68
CA ILE A 213 -11.85 5.87 22.37
C ILE A 213 -10.95 7.12 22.35
N GLU A 214 -11.45 8.23 21.79
CA GLU A 214 -10.78 9.54 21.78
C GLU A 214 -10.50 10.07 23.19
N ASP A 215 -11.45 9.94 24.13
CA ASP A 215 -11.27 10.36 25.53
C ASP A 215 -10.30 9.46 26.29
N ILE A 216 -10.31 8.16 26.00
CA ILE A 216 -9.36 7.19 26.57
C ILE A 216 -7.93 7.52 26.11
N GLU A 217 -7.73 7.83 24.84
CA GLU A 217 -6.43 8.20 24.29
C GLU A 217 -5.93 9.55 24.80
N GLN A 218 -6.83 10.53 24.95
CA GLN A 218 -6.53 11.85 25.51
C GLN A 218 -6.40 11.87 27.05
N GLU A 219 -6.41 10.69 27.70
CA GLU A 219 -6.27 10.55 29.15
C GLU A 219 -7.41 11.22 29.96
N LYS A 220 -8.55 11.48 29.31
CA LYS A 220 -9.76 12.12 29.85
C LYS A 220 -10.71 11.11 30.50
N PHE A 221 -10.16 10.26 31.35
CA PHE A 221 -10.93 9.32 32.17
C PHE A 221 -10.20 9.07 33.48
N ASP A 222 -10.91 8.65 34.53
CA ASP A 222 -10.27 8.37 35.82
C ASP A 222 -9.45 7.07 35.74
N TYR A 223 -10.01 5.96 36.24
CA TYR A 223 -9.37 4.64 36.16
C TYR A 223 -10.36 3.54 35.77
N SER A 224 -11.58 3.92 35.39
CA SER A 224 -12.66 3.01 35.00
C SER A 224 -13.12 3.30 33.58
N PHE A 225 -13.26 2.26 32.77
CA PHE A 225 -13.84 2.34 31.43
C PHE A 225 -14.68 1.09 31.13
N VAL A 226 -15.59 1.22 30.16
CA VAL A 226 -16.57 0.21 29.79
C VAL A 226 -16.52 -0.02 28.29
N PHE A 227 -16.47 -1.28 27.88
CA PHE A 227 -16.63 -1.68 26.47
C PHE A 227 -17.90 -2.51 26.30
N VAL A 228 -18.66 -2.20 25.25
CA VAL A 228 -19.72 -3.06 24.70
C VAL A 228 -19.12 -3.78 23.51
N TYR A 229 -19.13 -5.10 23.56
CA TYR A 229 -18.32 -5.92 22.69
C TYR A 229 -19.06 -7.20 22.29
N VAL A 230 -18.99 -7.53 21.00
CA VAL A 230 -19.65 -8.66 20.35
C VAL A 230 -18.61 -9.73 20.04
N THR A 231 -18.86 -10.97 20.47
CA THR A 231 -17.91 -12.08 20.30
C THR A 231 -18.58 -13.43 20.19
N ASN A 232 -17.81 -14.42 19.71
CA ASN A 232 -18.17 -15.83 19.79
C ASN A 232 -17.62 -16.53 21.05
N LYS A 233 -16.83 -15.82 21.88
CA LYS A 233 -16.23 -16.34 23.12
C LYS A 233 -17.21 -16.29 24.30
N THR A 234 -16.91 -17.04 25.34
CA THR A 234 -17.65 -17.03 26.61
C THR A 234 -17.20 -15.88 27.52
N ALA A 235 -18.05 -15.45 28.45
CA ALA A 235 -17.72 -14.37 29.38
C ALA A 235 -16.44 -14.64 30.21
N GLU A 236 -16.15 -15.90 30.54
CA GLU A 236 -14.94 -16.30 31.27
C GLU A 236 -13.66 -16.12 30.44
N GLU A 237 -13.73 -16.39 29.13
CA GLU A 237 -12.60 -16.20 28.22
C GLU A 237 -12.32 -14.72 27.97
N VAL A 238 -13.37 -13.91 27.82
CA VAL A 238 -13.26 -12.45 27.71
C VAL A 238 -12.64 -11.86 28.97
N LYS A 239 -13.08 -12.31 30.15
CA LYS A 239 -12.49 -11.87 31.42
C LYS A 239 -11.00 -12.19 31.50
N LYS A 240 -10.58 -13.41 31.12
CA LYS A 240 -9.16 -13.80 31.09
C LYS A 240 -8.33 -12.98 30.09
N LEU A 241 -8.90 -12.61 28.94
CA LEU A 241 -8.25 -11.75 27.94
C LEU A 241 -7.95 -10.37 28.51
N ILE A 242 -8.91 -9.79 29.23
CA ILE A 242 -8.73 -8.50 29.87
C ILE A 242 -7.73 -8.62 31.03
N GLU A 243 -7.89 -9.60 31.93
CA GLU A 243 -6.98 -9.83 33.06
C GLU A 243 -5.52 -10.15 32.67
N SER A 244 -5.26 -10.50 31.41
CA SER A 244 -3.89 -10.69 30.91
C SER A 244 -3.08 -9.38 30.85
N VAL A 245 -3.76 -8.23 30.86
CA VAL A 245 -3.16 -6.91 30.93
C VAL A 245 -2.79 -6.59 32.38
N SER A 246 -1.51 -6.35 32.63
CA SER A 246 -1.02 -5.94 33.95
C SER A 246 -1.64 -4.61 34.41
N GLU A 247 -1.77 -4.43 35.73
CA GLU A 247 -2.29 -3.22 36.39
C GLU A 247 -3.81 -3.01 36.32
N ILE A 248 -4.56 -4.10 36.11
CA ILE A 248 -6.02 -4.13 36.26
C ILE A 248 -6.40 -4.56 37.69
N GLU A 249 -7.23 -3.76 38.35
CA GLU A 249 -7.75 -4.02 39.70
C GLU A 249 -8.97 -4.95 39.66
N SER A 250 -9.91 -4.72 38.75
CA SER A 250 -11.10 -5.57 38.61
C SER A 250 -11.69 -5.53 37.20
N VAL A 251 -12.25 -6.66 36.78
CA VAL A 251 -12.98 -6.82 35.52
C VAL A 251 -14.35 -7.43 35.81
N ASN A 252 -15.41 -6.75 35.39
CA ASN A 252 -16.78 -7.25 35.44
C ASN A 252 -17.34 -7.40 34.03
N VAL A 253 -17.69 -8.63 33.65
CA VAL A 253 -18.27 -8.94 32.33
C VAL A 253 -19.71 -9.38 32.56
N SER A 254 -20.65 -8.63 32.00
CA SER A 254 -22.10 -8.90 32.11
C SER A 254 -22.72 -9.02 30.71
N GLU A 255 -23.70 -9.91 30.56
CA GLU A 255 -24.42 -10.06 29.29
C GLU A 255 -25.43 -8.92 29.12
N VAL A 256 -25.52 -8.35 27.92
CA VAL A 256 -26.46 -7.27 27.62
C VAL A 256 -27.82 -7.87 27.25
N GLU A 257 -28.78 -7.85 28.17
CA GLU A 257 -30.18 -8.17 27.87
C GLU A 257 -30.90 -6.93 27.29
N ILE A 258 -31.35 -7.00 26.03
CA ILE A 258 -32.24 -5.98 25.47
C ILE A 258 -33.64 -6.28 26.00
N ASN A 259 -34.08 -5.55 27.02
CA ASN A 259 -35.49 -5.51 27.39
C ASN A 259 -36.24 -4.69 26.33
N ASN A 260 -36.87 -5.38 25.37
CA ASN A 260 -37.84 -4.75 24.45
C ASN A 260 -38.96 -4.14 25.30
N THR A 261 -38.87 -2.83 25.57
CA THR A 261 -39.85 -2.13 26.40
C THR A 261 -40.26 -0.80 25.77
N GLU A 262 -40.81 -0.85 24.57
CA GLU A 262 -41.80 0.13 24.12
C GLU A 262 -42.89 -0.60 23.34
N GLU A 263 -43.85 -1.16 24.08
CA GLU A 263 -45.29 -1.18 23.73
C GLU A 263 -46.08 -1.89 24.84
N ALA A 264 -46.53 -1.12 25.83
CA ALA A 264 -47.62 -1.53 26.74
C ALA A 264 -48.31 -0.32 27.38
N GLN A 265 -49.03 0.47 26.57
CA GLN A 265 -50.29 1.07 26.99
C GLN A 265 -51.40 0.66 26.03
N SER A 266 -51.94 -0.54 26.22
CA SER A 266 -53.38 -0.82 26.19
C SER A 266 -53.62 -2.30 26.46
N LYS A 267 -54.81 -2.57 26.96
CA LYS A 267 -55.19 -3.71 27.77
C LYS A 267 -55.51 -4.99 26.97
N GLU A 268 -55.43 -6.10 27.73
CA GLU A 268 -56.34 -7.26 27.71
C GLU A 268 -56.04 -8.49 26.82
N ALA A 269 -55.67 -9.55 27.55
CA ALA A 269 -56.37 -10.85 27.61
C ALA A 269 -56.05 -11.97 26.61
N LYS A 270 -55.22 -12.90 27.13
CA LYS A 270 -55.30 -14.38 27.09
C LYS A 270 -55.08 -15.16 25.79
N PRO A 271 -54.50 -16.38 25.92
CA PRO A 271 -53.91 -17.14 24.82
C PRO A 271 -54.88 -18.16 24.22
N LYS A 272 -54.64 -18.54 22.96
CA LYS A 272 -55.03 -19.86 22.45
C LYS A 272 -54.21 -20.28 21.23
N GLU A 273 -53.69 -21.49 21.36
CA GLU A 273 -53.26 -22.39 20.29
C GLU A 273 -54.34 -22.47 19.19
N GLU A 274 -53.94 -22.57 17.92
CA GLU A 274 -53.87 -23.86 17.20
C GLU A 274 -53.70 -23.64 15.69
N SER A 275 -52.73 -24.36 15.14
CA SER A 275 -52.84 -25.11 13.89
C SER A 275 -52.78 -24.39 12.52
N ASN A 276 -51.87 -24.96 11.73
CA ASN A 276 -52.04 -25.44 10.36
C ASN A 276 -51.61 -24.56 9.18
N ASN A 277 -50.44 -24.95 8.68
CA ASN A 277 -50.22 -25.45 7.31
C ASN A 277 -50.49 -24.47 6.17
N LYS A 278 -49.41 -24.11 5.48
CA LYS A 278 -49.29 -24.42 4.04
C LYS A 278 -47.84 -24.54 3.61
N ASN A 279 -47.46 -25.79 3.36
CA ASN A 279 -46.42 -26.21 2.44
C ASN A 279 -46.58 -25.51 1.08
N VAL A 280 -45.55 -24.79 0.63
CA VAL A 280 -45.25 -24.64 -0.80
C VAL A 280 -43.78 -24.99 -1.00
N LYS A 281 -43.56 -26.03 -1.79
CA LYS A 281 -42.28 -26.50 -2.28
C LYS A 281 -41.59 -25.41 -3.11
N SER A 282 -40.31 -25.18 -2.85
CA SER A 282 -39.35 -24.74 -3.88
C SER A 282 -37.96 -25.33 -3.61
N GLN A 283 -37.34 -25.73 -4.71
CA GLN A 283 -36.12 -26.53 -4.88
C GLN A 283 -34.86 -25.99 -4.19
N PRO A 284 -33.83 -26.84 -3.97
CA PRO A 284 -32.59 -26.44 -3.34
C PRO A 284 -31.74 -25.60 -4.31
N LYS A 285 -31.59 -24.31 -4.01
CA LYS A 285 -30.47 -23.54 -4.56
C LYS A 285 -29.24 -23.84 -3.70
N LYS A 286 -28.22 -24.41 -4.35
CA LYS A 286 -26.84 -24.50 -3.85
C LYS A 286 -26.38 -23.09 -3.51
N ASP A 287 -26.18 -22.84 -2.22
CA ASP A 287 -25.45 -21.68 -1.73
C ASP A 287 -23.98 -22.10 -1.68
N ASP A 288 -23.22 -21.59 -2.65
CA ASP A 288 -21.79 -21.80 -2.80
C ASP A 288 -21.07 -20.96 -1.74
N ARG A 289 -21.08 -21.45 -0.50
CA ARG A 289 -20.26 -20.88 0.57
C ARG A 289 -18.86 -21.45 0.47
N THR A 290 -18.05 -20.88 -0.42
CA THR A 290 -16.61 -20.92 -0.28
C THR A 290 -16.25 -20.17 1.00
N SER A 291 -15.99 -20.92 2.07
CA SER A 291 -15.33 -20.42 3.26
C SER A 291 -14.03 -19.73 2.82
N LYS A 292 -13.95 -18.41 2.95
CA LYS A 292 -12.67 -17.68 2.91
C LYS A 292 -11.82 -18.25 4.05
N LYS A 293 -10.94 -19.20 3.72
CA LYS A 293 -9.87 -19.62 4.62
C LYS A 293 -9.03 -18.37 4.84
N ALA A 294 -9.04 -17.83 6.06
CA ALA A 294 -8.05 -16.84 6.47
C ALA A 294 -6.69 -17.47 6.21
N HIS A 295 -5.97 -16.97 5.20
CA HIS A 295 -4.60 -17.38 4.97
C HIS A 295 -3.80 -16.90 6.18
N GLN A 296 -3.30 -17.84 6.99
CA GLN A 296 -2.32 -17.51 8.01
C GLN A 296 -1.04 -17.08 7.30
N PHE A 297 -0.82 -15.77 7.21
CA PHE A 297 0.43 -15.22 6.72
C PHE A 297 1.48 -15.36 7.83
N VAL A 298 2.58 -16.05 7.51
CA VAL A 298 3.76 -16.12 8.38
C VAL A 298 4.76 -15.11 7.85
N ARG A 299 4.99 -14.02 8.60
CA ARG A 299 6.05 -13.06 8.29
C ARG A 299 7.40 -13.71 8.60
N VAL A 300 8.30 -13.71 7.62
CA VAL A 300 9.65 -14.25 7.76
C VAL A 300 10.64 -13.14 7.43
N ASP A 301 11.61 -12.95 8.32
CA ASP A 301 12.70 -12.00 8.16
C ASP A 301 13.52 -12.29 6.88
N LEU A 302 13.83 -11.24 6.13
CA LEU A 302 14.59 -11.29 4.88
C LEU A 302 15.96 -11.94 5.05
N GLU A 303 16.66 -11.65 6.14
CA GLU A 303 17.98 -12.24 6.36
C GLU A 303 17.93 -13.77 6.46
N LYS A 304 16.83 -14.31 6.98
CA LYS A 304 16.64 -15.76 7.12
C LYS A 304 16.37 -16.40 5.76
N MET A 305 15.62 -15.72 4.90
CA MET A 305 15.38 -16.16 3.52
C MET A 305 16.67 -16.15 2.70
N ASP A 306 17.51 -15.13 2.85
CA ASP A 306 18.82 -15.06 2.18
C ASP A 306 19.77 -16.16 2.66
N LYS A 307 19.87 -16.37 3.99
CA LYS A 307 20.64 -17.48 4.56
C LYS A 307 20.14 -18.83 4.03
N PHE A 308 18.82 -19.02 3.92
CA PHE A 308 18.24 -20.25 3.39
C PHE A 308 18.58 -20.47 1.91
N MET A 309 18.53 -19.41 1.08
CA MET A 309 18.97 -19.46 -0.31
C MET A 309 20.44 -19.84 -0.45
N ASN A 310 21.32 -19.26 0.38
CA ASN A 310 22.74 -19.60 0.38
C ASN A 310 22.97 -21.07 0.72
N LEU A 311 22.26 -21.61 1.73
CA LEU A 311 22.33 -23.03 2.10
C LEU A 311 21.86 -23.95 0.98
N VAL A 312 20.77 -23.60 0.27
CA VAL A 312 20.30 -24.34 -0.90
C VAL A 312 21.34 -24.28 -2.02
N GLY A 313 21.97 -23.11 -2.24
CA GLY A 313 23.08 -22.95 -3.19
C GLY A 313 24.28 -23.85 -2.86
N GLU A 314 24.71 -23.89 -1.61
CA GLU A 314 25.77 -24.79 -1.14
C GLU A 314 25.39 -26.26 -1.33
N LEU A 315 24.14 -26.63 -1.06
CA LEU A 315 23.62 -27.98 -1.28
C LEU A 315 23.71 -28.39 -2.76
N VAL A 316 23.34 -27.49 -3.69
CA VAL A 316 23.49 -27.72 -5.14
C VAL A 316 24.96 -27.91 -5.53
N ILE A 317 25.89 -27.12 -4.96
CA ILE A 317 27.33 -27.26 -5.21
C ILE A 317 27.83 -28.63 -4.72
N HIS A 318 27.50 -29.02 -3.49
CA HIS A 318 27.92 -30.29 -2.91
C HIS A 318 27.34 -31.50 -3.65
N ARG A 319 26.06 -31.44 -4.05
CA ARG A 319 25.43 -32.44 -4.92
C ARG A 319 26.18 -32.58 -6.24
N THR A 320 26.45 -31.47 -6.94
CA THR A 320 27.15 -31.48 -8.23
C THR A 320 28.54 -32.12 -8.11
N ARG A 321 29.25 -31.83 -7.01
CA ARG A 321 30.55 -32.46 -6.71
C ARG A 321 30.43 -33.97 -6.47
N LEU A 322 29.38 -34.43 -5.79
CA LEU A 322 29.13 -35.86 -5.60
C LEU A 322 28.79 -36.56 -6.92
N GLU A 323 27.99 -35.92 -7.80
CA GLU A 323 27.69 -36.44 -9.14
C GLU A 323 28.96 -36.60 -9.99
N GLN A 324 29.86 -35.62 -9.94
CA GLN A 324 31.16 -35.69 -10.61
C GLN A 324 32.04 -36.83 -10.07
N LEU A 325 32.11 -37.00 -8.75
CA LEU A 325 32.85 -38.10 -8.12
C LEU A 325 32.25 -39.45 -8.50
N SER A 326 30.93 -39.59 -8.42
CA SER A 326 30.22 -40.82 -8.83
C SER A 326 30.50 -41.18 -10.29
N SER A 327 30.51 -40.18 -11.18
CA SER A 327 30.82 -40.35 -12.60
C SER A 327 32.26 -40.80 -12.82
N ASN A 328 33.22 -40.22 -12.09
CA ASN A 328 34.64 -40.58 -12.18
C ASN A 328 34.90 -42.02 -11.71
N TYR A 329 34.24 -42.46 -10.64
CA TYR A 329 34.40 -43.81 -10.08
C TYR A 329 33.45 -44.84 -10.70
N LYS A 330 32.57 -44.45 -11.64
CA LYS A 330 31.59 -45.31 -12.33
C LYS A 330 30.73 -46.15 -11.37
N LEU A 331 30.34 -45.56 -10.23
CA LEU A 331 29.48 -46.22 -9.24
C LEU A 331 28.01 -46.05 -9.63
N THR A 332 27.42 -47.05 -10.28
CA THR A 332 26.07 -46.98 -10.86
C THR A 332 24.98 -46.78 -9.79
N ASP A 333 25.03 -47.52 -8.69
CA ASP A 333 24.03 -47.41 -7.59
C ASP A 333 24.05 -46.03 -6.91
N LEU A 334 25.25 -45.44 -6.81
CA LEU A 334 25.42 -44.08 -6.28
C LEU A 334 24.87 -43.03 -7.24
N HIS A 335 25.01 -43.25 -8.55
CA HIS A 335 24.50 -42.35 -9.58
C HIS A 335 22.97 -42.26 -9.56
N GLU A 336 22.27 -43.40 -9.47
CA GLU A 336 20.80 -43.41 -9.35
C GLU A 336 20.31 -42.68 -8.10
N THR A 337 20.99 -42.90 -6.97
CA THR A 337 20.67 -42.20 -5.71
C THR A 337 20.91 -40.70 -5.83
N LEU A 338 22.00 -40.28 -6.46
CA LEU A 338 22.34 -38.86 -6.66
C LEU A 338 21.39 -38.16 -7.63
N GLU A 339 20.87 -38.86 -8.65
CA GLU A 339 19.79 -38.29 -9.48
C GLU A 339 18.54 -37.98 -8.64
N GLN A 340 18.16 -38.86 -7.72
CA GLN A 340 16.99 -38.66 -6.88
C GLN A 340 17.20 -37.51 -5.89
N VAL A 341 18.38 -37.43 -5.26
CA VAL A 341 18.79 -36.26 -4.46
C VAL A 341 18.71 -35.01 -5.32
N GLY A 342 19.17 -35.10 -6.57
CA GLY A 342 19.16 -34.00 -7.51
C GLY A 342 17.77 -33.45 -7.81
N ARG A 343 16.80 -34.32 -8.07
CA ARG A 343 15.40 -33.93 -8.25
C ARG A 343 14.86 -33.21 -7.02
N ILE A 344 15.06 -33.77 -5.82
CA ILE A 344 14.58 -33.17 -4.56
C ILE A 344 15.25 -31.81 -4.29
N THR A 345 16.56 -31.68 -4.56
CA THR A 345 17.26 -30.41 -4.39
C THR A 345 16.75 -29.34 -5.35
N SER A 346 16.45 -29.70 -6.60
CA SER A 346 15.84 -28.79 -7.58
C SER A 346 14.42 -28.38 -7.18
N ASP A 347 13.58 -29.33 -6.72
CA ASP A 347 12.23 -29.03 -6.23
C ASP A 347 12.27 -28.11 -5.00
N LEU A 348 13.20 -28.37 -4.06
CA LEU A 348 13.40 -27.53 -2.89
C LEU A 348 13.78 -26.11 -3.30
N GLN A 349 14.73 -25.98 -4.24
CA GLN A 349 15.18 -24.70 -4.77
C GLN A 349 14.04 -23.92 -5.43
N ASP A 350 13.25 -24.55 -6.30
CA ASP A 350 12.11 -23.91 -6.96
C ASP A 350 11.07 -23.43 -5.93
N LEU A 351 10.85 -24.19 -4.87
CA LEU A 351 9.95 -23.82 -3.79
C LEU A 351 10.48 -22.62 -2.99
N VAL A 352 11.79 -22.57 -2.67
CA VAL A 352 12.37 -21.40 -2.00
C VAL A 352 12.26 -20.16 -2.88
N MET A 353 12.54 -20.30 -4.18
CA MET A 353 12.38 -19.19 -5.14
C MET A 353 10.95 -18.65 -5.13
N LYS A 354 9.94 -19.53 -5.19
CA LYS A 354 8.52 -19.12 -5.14
C LYS A 354 8.14 -18.39 -3.86
N ILE A 355 8.70 -18.76 -2.70
CA ILE A 355 8.42 -18.06 -1.44
C ILE A 355 9.03 -16.64 -1.44
N ARG A 356 10.12 -16.43 -2.19
CA ARG A 356 10.78 -15.13 -2.34
C ARG A 356 10.12 -14.23 -3.39
N MET A 357 9.34 -14.80 -4.31
CA MET A 357 8.66 -14.03 -5.35
C MET A 357 7.66 -13.05 -4.75
N LEU A 358 7.62 -11.85 -5.32
CA LEU A 358 6.63 -10.83 -5.02
C LEU A 358 6.01 -10.33 -6.34
N PRO A 359 4.74 -9.90 -6.33
CA PRO A 359 4.13 -9.29 -7.50
C PRO A 359 4.81 -7.95 -7.84
N VAL A 360 4.94 -7.65 -9.12
CA VAL A 360 5.51 -6.38 -9.62
C VAL A 360 4.62 -5.16 -9.34
N GLU A 361 3.35 -5.40 -9.00
CA GLU A 361 2.35 -4.40 -8.58
C GLU A 361 2.93 -3.32 -7.66
N LYS A 362 3.72 -3.72 -6.64
CA LYS A 362 4.32 -2.78 -5.68
C LYS A 362 5.14 -1.66 -6.34
N VAL A 363 5.84 -1.97 -7.43
CA VAL A 363 6.61 -0.97 -8.18
C VAL A 363 5.74 -0.23 -9.18
N PHE A 364 4.67 -0.85 -9.66
CA PHE A 364 3.81 -0.29 -10.69
C PHE A 364 2.85 0.76 -10.11
N ASN A 365 2.39 0.61 -8.87
CA ASN A 365 1.40 1.49 -8.22
C ASN A 365 1.86 2.95 -8.07
N ARG A 366 3.18 3.22 -8.12
CA ARG A 366 3.72 4.59 -8.07
C ARG A 366 3.73 5.31 -9.43
N PHE A 367 3.66 4.58 -10.55
CA PHE A 367 3.78 5.18 -11.89
C PHE A 367 2.56 5.99 -12.36
N PRO A 368 1.30 5.63 -12.03
CA PRO A 368 0.13 6.44 -12.39
C PRO A 368 0.26 7.89 -11.93
N ARG A 369 0.67 8.10 -10.67
CA ARG A 369 0.87 9.43 -10.10
C ARG A 369 1.98 10.19 -10.81
N MET A 370 3.13 9.54 -11.03
CA MET A 370 4.24 10.17 -11.75
C MET A 370 3.84 10.60 -13.18
N ILE A 371 3.08 9.78 -13.91
CA ILE A 371 2.58 10.15 -15.24
C ILE A 371 1.65 11.35 -15.18
N ARG A 372 0.78 11.42 -14.18
CA ARG A 372 -0.09 12.58 -13.96
C ARG A 372 0.74 13.85 -13.73
N ASP A 373 1.75 13.80 -12.89
CA ASP A 373 2.62 14.95 -12.62
C ASP A 373 3.39 15.38 -13.88
N LEU A 374 3.94 14.43 -14.65
CA LEU A 374 4.60 14.70 -15.94
C LEU A 374 3.64 15.26 -16.99
N SER A 375 2.40 14.76 -17.02
CA SER A 375 1.34 15.22 -17.93
C SER A 375 1.04 16.71 -17.70
N ASN A 376 0.94 17.12 -16.43
CA ASN A 376 0.77 18.51 -16.02
C ASN A 376 2.00 19.36 -16.30
N GLU A 377 3.21 18.87 -15.99
CA GLU A 377 4.48 19.59 -16.19
C GLU A 377 4.74 19.89 -17.68
N LEU A 378 4.49 18.90 -18.54
CA LEU A 378 4.75 19.00 -19.97
C LEU A 378 3.58 19.59 -20.78
N GLY A 379 2.40 19.72 -20.14
CA GLY A 379 1.17 20.12 -20.81
C GLY A 379 0.71 19.14 -21.89
N LYS A 380 0.92 17.84 -21.68
CA LYS A 380 0.56 16.78 -22.62
C LYS A 380 -0.43 15.84 -21.95
N GLU A 381 -1.56 15.53 -22.58
CA GLU A 381 -2.46 14.48 -22.08
C GLU A 381 -1.83 13.10 -22.29
N ILE A 382 -1.62 12.35 -21.20
CA ILE A 382 -1.00 11.02 -21.22
C ILE A 382 -1.84 10.05 -20.41
N GLU A 383 -2.19 8.91 -21.01
CA GLU A 383 -2.88 7.79 -20.40
C GLU A 383 -1.89 6.64 -20.15
N LEU A 384 -1.79 6.19 -18.89
CA LEU A 384 -0.99 5.03 -18.51
C LEU A 384 -1.88 3.78 -18.42
N VAL A 385 -1.50 2.72 -19.13
CA VAL A 385 -2.17 1.41 -19.09
C VAL A 385 -1.21 0.37 -18.53
N ILE A 386 -1.55 -0.17 -17.36
CA ILE A 386 -0.76 -1.22 -16.71
C ILE A 386 -1.42 -2.58 -16.95
N LYS A 387 -0.63 -3.61 -17.27
CA LYS A 387 -1.11 -4.99 -17.45
C LYS A 387 -0.12 -5.99 -16.84
N GLY A 388 -0.67 -7.03 -16.21
CA GLY A 388 0.13 -8.11 -15.62
C GLY A 388 0.86 -7.71 -14.34
N GLU A 389 0.23 -6.86 -13.52
CA GLU A 389 0.74 -6.44 -12.21
C GLU A 389 0.96 -7.61 -11.23
N ASP A 390 0.24 -8.71 -11.45
CA ASP A 390 0.35 -10.00 -10.76
C ASP A 390 1.59 -10.82 -11.16
N THR A 391 2.38 -10.36 -12.14
CA THR A 391 3.61 -11.06 -12.54
C THR A 391 4.59 -11.10 -11.37
N GLU A 392 5.02 -12.30 -11.02
CA GLU A 392 5.92 -12.56 -9.90
C GLU A 392 7.40 -12.36 -10.30
N LEU A 393 8.15 -11.65 -9.45
CA LEU A 393 9.58 -11.40 -9.58
C LEU A 393 10.30 -11.53 -8.23
N ASP A 394 11.60 -11.79 -8.29
CA ASP A 394 12.47 -11.76 -7.11
C ASP A 394 12.47 -10.36 -6.49
N ARG A 395 12.34 -10.27 -5.16
CA ARG A 395 12.37 -8.99 -4.44
C ARG A 395 13.56 -8.11 -4.81
N THR A 396 14.77 -8.66 -4.91
CA THR A 396 15.96 -7.87 -5.25
C THR A 396 15.88 -7.31 -6.66
N VAL A 397 15.23 -8.03 -7.58
CA VAL A 397 14.97 -7.54 -8.93
C VAL A 397 13.93 -6.42 -8.91
N ILE A 398 12.88 -6.54 -8.08
CA ILE A 398 11.83 -5.50 -7.91
C ILE A 398 12.43 -4.19 -7.38
N ASP A 399 13.28 -4.27 -6.36
CA ASP A 399 13.91 -3.09 -5.75
C ASP A 399 14.81 -2.34 -6.76
N GLU A 400 15.55 -3.09 -7.60
CA GLU A 400 16.49 -2.52 -8.59
C GLU A 400 15.84 -2.10 -9.92
N ILE A 401 14.76 -2.73 -10.36
CA ILE A 401 14.13 -2.46 -11.67
C ILE A 401 13.33 -1.15 -11.69
N GLY A 402 12.95 -0.66 -10.51
CA GLY A 402 12.06 0.47 -10.38
C GLY A 402 12.58 1.77 -11.01
N GLU A 403 13.85 2.13 -10.79
CA GLU A 403 14.45 3.34 -11.34
C GLU A 403 14.67 3.26 -12.87
N PRO A 404 15.19 2.15 -13.43
CA PRO A 404 15.19 1.91 -14.87
C PRO A 404 13.83 2.13 -15.54
N LEU A 405 12.74 1.57 -14.97
CA LEU A 405 11.39 1.73 -15.52
C LEU A 405 10.90 3.17 -15.44
N LEU A 406 11.14 3.85 -14.32
CA LEU A 406 10.82 5.27 -14.16
C LEU A 406 11.45 6.10 -15.29
N HIS A 407 12.72 5.85 -15.58
CA HIS A 407 13.43 6.59 -16.60
C HIS A 407 12.93 6.29 -18.03
N LEU A 408 12.57 5.03 -18.33
CA LEU A 408 11.95 4.67 -19.61
C LEU A 408 10.59 5.36 -19.81
N ILE A 409 9.74 5.32 -18.77
CA ILE A 409 8.42 5.96 -18.80
C ILE A 409 8.55 7.48 -18.99
N ARG A 410 9.49 8.11 -18.28
CA ARG A 410 9.78 9.55 -18.44
C ARG A 410 10.23 9.87 -19.87
N ASN A 411 11.14 9.09 -20.46
CA ASN A 411 11.56 9.31 -21.84
C ASN A 411 10.41 9.17 -22.85
N SER A 412 9.52 8.20 -22.62
CA SER A 412 8.28 8.09 -23.42
C SER A 412 7.39 9.32 -23.26
N ALA A 413 7.22 9.88 -22.05
CA ALA A 413 6.44 11.10 -21.82
C ALA A 413 7.10 12.38 -22.42
N ASP A 414 8.40 12.57 -22.19
CA ASP A 414 9.15 13.77 -22.59
C ASP A 414 9.38 13.84 -24.10
N HIS A 415 9.89 12.74 -24.68
CA HIS A 415 10.37 12.70 -26.06
C HIS A 415 9.50 11.85 -26.98
N GLY A 416 8.91 10.76 -26.46
CA GLY A 416 8.04 9.87 -27.22
C GLY A 416 6.72 10.55 -27.60
N ILE A 417 5.93 10.93 -26.61
CA ILE A 417 4.60 11.52 -26.79
C ILE A 417 4.70 12.96 -27.32
N GLU A 418 4.04 13.18 -28.44
CA GLU A 418 3.91 14.47 -29.12
C GLU A 418 2.81 15.32 -28.46
N PRO A 419 2.87 16.67 -28.54
CA PRO A 419 1.78 17.54 -28.09
C PRO A 419 0.46 17.22 -28.82
N ALA A 420 -0.68 17.48 -28.17
CA ALA A 420 -2.01 17.14 -28.70
C ALA A 420 -2.25 17.69 -30.12
N GLU A 421 -1.79 18.91 -30.41
CA GLU A 421 -1.93 19.52 -31.74
C GLU A 421 -1.19 18.76 -32.84
N GLU A 422 0.03 18.27 -32.55
CA GLU A 422 0.83 17.47 -33.50
C GLU A 422 0.19 16.09 -33.70
N ARG A 423 -0.34 15.49 -32.62
CA ARG A 423 -1.03 14.19 -32.67
C ARG A 423 -2.28 14.21 -33.53
N ILE A 424 -3.12 15.24 -33.37
CA ILE A 424 -4.33 15.41 -34.17
C ILE A 424 -3.98 15.59 -35.66
N LYS A 425 -2.92 16.35 -35.98
CA LYS A 425 -2.43 16.52 -37.36
C LYS A 425 -1.93 15.19 -37.95
N ALA A 426 -1.33 14.33 -37.13
CA ALA A 426 -0.89 13.00 -37.52
C ALA A 426 -2.04 11.94 -37.55
N GLY A 427 -3.28 12.33 -37.24
CA GLY A 427 -4.44 11.43 -37.21
C GLY A 427 -4.50 10.51 -35.97
N LYS A 428 -3.74 10.83 -34.92
CA LYS A 428 -3.72 10.09 -33.65
C LYS A 428 -4.72 10.69 -32.64
N LYS A 429 -4.99 9.95 -31.57
CA LYS A 429 -5.76 10.46 -30.42
C LYS A 429 -5.03 11.62 -29.76
N ALA A 430 -5.77 12.59 -29.22
CA ALA A 430 -5.20 13.74 -28.50
C ALA A 430 -4.35 13.30 -27.29
N ALA A 431 -4.91 12.42 -26.46
CA ALA A 431 -4.17 11.74 -25.40
C ALA A 431 -3.17 10.73 -25.99
N GLY A 432 -1.91 10.80 -25.52
CA GLY A 432 -0.88 9.80 -25.75
C GLY A 432 -1.08 8.59 -24.84
N THR A 433 -0.74 7.39 -25.30
CA THR A 433 -0.85 6.18 -24.49
C THR A 433 0.53 5.61 -24.21
N ILE A 434 0.84 5.40 -22.93
CA ILE A 434 2.00 4.63 -22.47
C ILE A 434 1.47 3.34 -21.85
N LYS A 435 2.00 2.19 -22.26
CA LYS A 435 1.63 0.88 -21.74
C LYS A 435 2.80 0.27 -20.99
N LEU A 436 2.55 -0.19 -19.79
CA LEU A 436 3.48 -0.99 -18.99
C LEU A 436 2.91 -2.40 -18.87
N ILE A 437 3.58 -3.38 -19.49
CA ILE A 437 3.09 -4.75 -19.58
C ILE A 437 4.14 -5.67 -18.96
N ALA A 438 3.76 -6.45 -17.96
CA ALA A 438 4.58 -7.53 -17.43
C ALA A 438 3.92 -8.89 -17.72
N TYR A 439 4.73 -9.88 -18.07
CA TYR A 439 4.29 -11.27 -18.17
C TYR A 439 5.49 -12.22 -18.05
N GLN A 440 5.23 -13.47 -17.67
CA GLN A 440 6.24 -14.51 -17.61
C GLN A 440 6.35 -15.27 -18.94
N GLU A 441 7.58 -15.48 -19.42
CA GLU A 441 7.89 -16.29 -20.60
C GLU A 441 8.99 -17.31 -20.26
N GLY A 442 8.58 -18.54 -19.95
CA GLY A 442 9.49 -19.59 -19.48
C GLY A 442 10.11 -19.24 -18.13
N ASN A 443 11.45 -19.23 -18.06
CA ASN A 443 12.22 -18.88 -16.85
C ASN A 443 12.67 -17.40 -16.84
N LYS A 444 11.97 -16.55 -17.60
CA LYS A 444 12.24 -15.11 -17.68
C LYS A 444 10.95 -14.34 -17.46
N ALA A 445 11.06 -13.21 -16.76
CA ALA A 445 10.02 -12.20 -16.76
C ALA A 445 10.29 -11.21 -17.89
N ILE A 446 9.24 -10.85 -18.61
CA ILE A 446 9.29 -9.86 -19.68
C ILE A 446 8.51 -8.64 -19.21
N ILE A 447 9.19 -7.49 -19.20
CA ILE A 447 8.57 -6.19 -18.93
C ILE A 447 8.68 -5.35 -20.19
N LYS A 448 7.56 -4.83 -20.69
CA LYS A 448 7.49 -3.97 -21.87
C LYS A 448 6.99 -2.59 -21.48
N VAL A 449 7.69 -1.57 -21.98
CA VAL A 449 7.25 -0.18 -21.95
C VAL A 449 6.99 0.24 -23.39
N GLU A 450 5.73 0.44 -23.75
CA GLU A 450 5.30 0.83 -25.09
C GLU A 450 4.69 2.23 -25.08
N ASP A 451 5.03 3.07 -26.05
CA ASP A 451 4.36 4.33 -26.32
C ASP A 451 3.84 4.39 -27.76
N ASP A 452 2.79 5.19 -27.98
CA ASP A 452 2.23 5.47 -29.32
C ASP A 452 2.75 6.80 -29.92
N GLY A 453 3.95 7.18 -29.50
CA GLY A 453 4.58 8.46 -29.82
C GLY A 453 5.12 8.57 -31.24
N ARG A 454 6.04 9.51 -31.43
CA ARG A 454 6.67 9.78 -32.75
C ARG A 454 7.64 8.68 -33.22
N GLY A 455 8.05 7.79 -32.32
CA GLY A 455 9.11 6.82 -32.59
C GLY A 455 10.50 7.45 -32.73
N LEU A 456 11.50 6.64 -33.04
CA LEU A 456 12.89 7.09 -33.20
C LEU A 456 13.21 7.41 -34.65
N ASN A 457 13.69 8.62 -34.90
CA ASN A 457 14.16 9.05 -36.21
C ASN A 457 15.59 8.55 -36.45
N VAL A 458 15.72 7.51 -37.28
CA VAL A 458 16.99 6.82 -37.59
C VAL A 458 18.01 7.78 -38.19
N GLU A 459 17.57 8.71 -39.04
CA GLU A 459 18.45 9.67 -39.72
C GLU A 459 19.10 10.66 -38.74
N LYS A 460 18.34 11.16 -37.75
CA LYS A 460 18.89 12.00 -36.68
C LYS A 460 19.91 11.26 -35.82
N ILE A 461 19.64 10.00 -35.48
CA ILE A 461 20.56 9.17 -34.71
C ILE A 461 21.86 8.95 -35.50
N LYS A 462 21.74 8.64 -36.80
CA LYS A 462 22.86 8.44 -37.70
C LYS A 462 23.75 9.68 -37.80
N GLN A 463 23.15 10.86 -38.05
CA GLN A 463 23.90 12.12 -38.12
C GLN A 463 24.60 12.46 -36.81
N LYS A 464 23.99 12.13 -35.66
CA LYS A 464 24.61 12.34 -34.35
C LYS A 464 25.77 11.38 -34.11
N ALA A 465 25.60 10.11 -34.50
CA ALA A 465 26.67 9.10 -34.42
C ALA A 465 27.90 9.50 -35.24
N GLU A 466 27.70 9.95 -36.49
CA GLU A 466 28.79 10.41 -37.35
C GLU A 466 29.51 11.63 -36.75
N LYS A 467 28.78 12.59 -36.17
CA LYS A 467 29.37 13.75 -35.45
C LYS A 467 30.16 13.34 -34.20
N SER A 468 29.73 12.27 -33.53
CA SER A 468 30.40 11.70 -32.37
C SER A 468 31.55 10.75 -32.75
N GLY A 469 31.88 10.62 -34.04
CA GLY A 469 33.00 9.81 -34.53
C GLY A 469 32.69 8.31 -34.67
N ILE A 470 31.42 7.92 -34.62
CA ILE A 470 30.96 6.55 -34.84
C ILE A 470 30.60 6.39 -36.32
N ASP A 471 31.31 5.51 -37.02
CA ASP A 471 30.98 5.17 -38.41
C ASP A 471 29.72 4.31 -38.45
N THR A 472 28.71 4.77 -39.19
CA THR A 472 27.42 4.09 -39.34
C THR A 472 27.31 3.32 -40.66
N SER A 473 28.38 3.31 -41.47
CA SER A 473 28.38 2.65 -42.77
C SER A 473 28.23 1.12 -42.62
N GLY A 474 27.20 0.55 -43.26
CA GLY A 474 26.90 -0.88 -43.22
C GLY A 474 26.10 -1.37 -42.00
N MET A 475 25.71 -0.49 -41.07
CA MET A 475 24.84 -0.84 -39.95
C MET A 475 23.39 -1.07 -40.40
N SER A 476 22.70 -2.04 -39.79
CA SER A 476 21.25 -2.18 -39.98
C SER A 476 20.50 -1.05 -39.26
N GLU A 477 19.25 -0.78 -39.64
CA GLU A 477 18.43 0.21 -38.92
C GLU A 477 18.30 -0.11 -37.42
N GLN A 478 18.28 -1.40 -37.07
CA GLN A 478 18.20 -1.85 -35.69
C GLN A 478 19.51 -1.56 -34.93
N ASP A 479 20.66 -1.75 -35.57
CA ASP A 479 21.96 -1.42 -34.99
C ASP A 479 22.10 0.09 -34.78
N ILE A 480 21.61 0.90 -35.72
CA ILE A 480 21.58 2.36 -35.57
C ILE A 480 20.70 2.77 -34.39
N LYS A 481 19.49 2.20 -34.26
CA LYS A 481 18.61 2.47 -33.10
C LYS A 481 19.28 2.05 -31.78
N ASN A 482 20.03 0.95 -31.76
CA ASN A 482 20.74 0.49 -30.56
C ASN A 482 21.89 1.42 -30.12
N LEU A 483 22.36 2.34 -30.97
CA LEU A 483 23.36 3.34 -30.60
C LEU A 483 22.89 4.25 -29.45
N ILE A 484 21.57 4.39 -29.23
CA ILE A 484 21.05 5.17 -28.09
C ILE A 484 21.51 4.64 -26.73
N PHE A 485 21.89 3.36 -26.66
CA PHE A 485 22.40 2.75 -25.44
C PHE A 485 23.92 2.89 -25.27
N MET A 486 24.63 3.57 -26.18
CA MET A 486 26.06 3.82 -26.02
C MET A 486 26.30 4.91 -24.98
N GLN A 487 27.37 4.74 -24.21
CA GLN A 487 27.76 5.68 -23.18
C GLN A 487 28.00 7.07 -23.77
N GLY A 488 27.40 8.10 -23.18
CA GLY A 488 27.51 9.48 -23.67
C GLY A 488 26.72 9.78 -24.95
N PHE A 489 25.93 8.83 -25.47
CA PHE A 489 25.02 9.06 -26.58
C PHE A 489 23.66 9.53 -26.06
N SER A 490 23.48 10.86 -25.92
CA SER A 490 22.16 11.46 -25.74
C SER A 490 21.78 12.21 -26.99
N THR A 491 20.51 12.20 -27.41
CA THR A 491 20.00 13.02 -28.52
C THR A 491 19.70 14.47 -28.13
N SER A 492 19.67 14.82 -26.84
CA SER A 492 19.40 16.19 -26.39
C SER A 492 20.58 17.14 -26.67
N GLU A 493 20.27 18.39 -27.07
CA GLU A 493 21.25 19.47 -27.28
C GLU A 493 21.46 20.34 -26.02
N LYS A 494 20.55 20.24 -25.04
CA LYS A 494 20.63 20.92 -23.74
C LYS A 494 20.75 19.89 -22.62
N VAL A 495 21.71 20.10 -21.72
CA VAL A 495 21.77 19.44 -20.41
C VAL A 495 20.73 20.13 -19.54
N THR A 496 19.63 19.45 -19.21
CA THR A 496 18.62 19.96 -18.28
C THR A 496 19.08 19.71 -16.85
N ASP A 497 19.12 20.75 -16.02
CA ASP A 497 19.65 20.75 -14.65
C ASP A 497 18.87 19.89 -13.62
N ILE A 498 17.81 19.20 -14.06
CA ILE A 498 16.87 18.47 -13.17
C ILE A 498 17.27 16.99 -13.00
N SER A 499 18.25 16.49 -13.76
CA SER A 499 18.83 15.16 -13.56
C SER A 499 20.30 15.28 -13.20
N GLY A 500 20.56 15.68 -11.95
CA GLY A 500 21.89 15.57 -11.35
C GLY A 500 22.39 14.14 -11.52
N ARG A 501 23.49 13.97 -12.27
CA ARG A 501 24.10 12.72 -12.77
C ARG A 501 23.54 12.17 -14.09
N GLY A 502 23.53 12.98 -15.16
CA GLY A 502 23.65 12.50 -16.56
C GLY A 502 23.07 11.11 -16.86
N VAL A 503 21.77 10.93 -16.67
CA VAL A 503 21.10 9.64 -16.83
C VAL A 503 20.70 9.49 -18.29
N GLY A 504 21.51 8.75 -19.06
CA GLY A 504 21.16 8.32 -20.41
C GLY A 504 20.58 6.91 -20.42
N MET A 505 20.18 6.45 -21.61
CA MET A 505 19.76 5.06 -21.82
C MET A 505 20.89 4.05 -21.55
N ASP A 506 22.14 4.50 -21.54
CA ASP A 506 23.31 3.74 -21.12
C ASP A 506 23.26 3.32 -19.64
N VAL A 507 22.83 4.21 -18.75
CA VAL A 507 22.64 3.91 -17.32
C VAL A 507 21.55 2.86 -17.13
N VAL A 508 20.43 3.01 -17.84
CA VAL A 508 19.33 2.03 -17.83
C VAL A 508 19.82 0.66 -18.28
N LYS A 509 20.54 0.59 -19.42
CA LYS A 509 21.11 -0.66 -19.92
C LYS A 509 22.10 -1.28 -18.94
N THR A 510 22.95 -0.46 -18.32
CA THR A 510 23.94 -0.93 -17.34
C THR A 510 23.26 -1.52 -16.12
N LYS A 511 22.24 -0.85 -15.56
CA LYS A 511 21.46 -1.35 -14.42
C LYS A 511 20.73 -2.64 -14.74
N ILE A 512 20.05 -2.71 -15.88
CA ILE A 512 19.36 -3.93 -16.33
C ILE A 512 20.36 -5.09 -16.53
N SER A 513 21.54 -4.81 -17.07
CA SER A 513 22.58 -5.84 -17.27
C SER A 513 23.18 -6.31 -15.93
N ALA A 514 23.29 -5.41 -14.94
CA ALA A 514 23.79 -5.73 -13.61
C ALA A 514 22.88 -6.72 -12.86
N ILE A 515 21.56 -6.64 -13.07
CA ILE A 515 20.57 -7.60 -12.57
C ILE A 515 20.40 -8.82 -13.50
N GLY A 516 21.38 -9.12 -14.35
CA GLY A 516 21.37 -10.29 -15.26
C GLY A 516 20.33 -10.21 -16.39
N GLY A 517 19.74 -9.04 -16.60
CA GLY A 517 18.73 -8.79 -17.62
C GLY A 517 19.30 -8.41 -18.98
N THR A 518 18.41 -8.36 -19.96
CA THR A 518 18.70 -7.83 -21.30
C THR A 518 17.63 -6.82 -21.69
N ILE A 519 18.03 -5.79 -22.45
CA ILE A 519 17.13 -4.76 -22.98
C ILE A 519 17.16 -4.80 -24.50
N GLU A 520 15.99 -4.71 -25.12
CA GLU A 520 15.78 -4.61 -26.55
C GLU A 520 14.86 -3.42 -26.84
N LEU A 521 15.10 -2.75 -27.96
CA LEU A 521 14.36 -1.56 -28.37
C LEU A 521 13.79 -1.78 -29.77
N LEU A 522 12.47 -1.66 -29.90
CA LEU A 522 11.76 -1.72 -31.17
C LEU A 522 11.08 -0.36 -31.37
N SER A 523 11.33 0.31 -32.47
CA SER A 523 10.73 1.63 -32.72
C SER A 523 10.44 1.80 -34.19
N GLU A 524 9.26 2.34 -34.51
CA GLU A 524 8.84 2.69 -35.85
C GLU A 524 8.40 4.16 -35.88
N GLU A 525 8.95 4.94 -36.81
CA GLU A 525 8.64 6.36 -36.93
C GLU A 525 7.14 6.56 -37.22
N GLY A 526 6.51 7.43 -36.44
CA GLY A 526 5.07 7.70 -36.48
C GLY A 526 4.18 6.69 -35.75
N LYS A 527 4.68 5.51 -35.34
CA LYS A 527 3.91 4.49 -34.61
C LYS A 527 4.25 4.38 -33.13
N GLY A 528 5.48 4.78 -32.75
CA GLY A 528 5.92 4.82 -31.35
C GLY A 528 7.12 3.91 -31.09
N THR A 529 7.39 3.68 -29.80
CA THR A 529 8.56 2.93 -29.32
C THR A 529 8.14 1.87 -28.31
N SER A 530 8.76 0.71 -28.37
CA SER A 530 8.59 -0.41 -27.46
C SER A 530 9.95 -0.84 -26.93
N VAL A 531 10.15 -0.69 -25.62
CA VAL A 531 11.32 -1.18 -24.91
C VAL A 531 10.96 -2.48 -24.21
N ILE A 532 11.70 -3.55 -24.49
CA ILE A 532 11.47 -4.89 -23.96
C ILE A 532 12.64 -5.25 -23.05
N ILE A 533 12.35 -5.42 -21.77
CA ILE A 533 13.29 -5.88 -20.75
C ILE A 533 13.01 -7.35 -20.48
N ARG A 534 14.06 -8.18 -20.53
CA ARG A 534 13.99 -9.60 -20.16
C ARG A 534 14.84 -9.82 -18.93
N LEU A 535 14.21 -10.19 -17.84
CA LEU A 535 14.85 -10.41 -16.55
C LEU A 535 14.85 -11.91 -16.24
N PRO A 536 15.92 -12.46 -15.66
CA PRO A 536 15.86 -13.79 -15.08
C PRO A 536 14.92 -13.76 -13.87
N LEU A 537 14.24 -14.87 -13.59
CA LEU A 537 13.43 -14.97 -12.36
C LEU A 537 14.27 -14.96 -11.08
N THR A 538 15.59 -15.19 -11.18
CA THR A 538 16.52 -15.16 -10.04
C THR A 538 17.87 -14.59 -10.45
N LEU A 539 18.50 -13.85 -9.55
CA LEU A 539 19.86 -13.32 -9.73
C LEU A 539 20.95 -14.35 -9.37
N SER A 540 20.61 -15.36 -8.57
CA SER A 540 21.60 -16.26 -7.98
C SER A 540 21.98 -17.43 -8.89
N ILE A 541 21.15 -17.77 -9.88
CA ILE A 541 21.36 -18.94 -10.74
C ILE A 541 21.25 -18.58 -12.21
N ILE A 542 22.32 -18.87 -12.96
CA ILE A 542 22.35 -18.79 -14.41
C ILE A 542 22.46 -20.21 -14.96
N GLN A 543 21.50 -20.63 -15.79
CA GLN A 543 21.61 -21.89 -16.52
C GLN A 543 22.68 -21.76 -17.61
N ALA A 544 23.71 -22.61 -17.54
CA ALA A 544 24.78 -22.67 -18.53
C ALA A 544 24.84 -24.07 -19.16
N LEU A 545 25.06 -24.11 -20.48
CA LEU A 545 25.34 -25.35 -21.21
C LEU A 545 26.84 -25.43 -21.49
N LEU A 546 27.51 -26.44 -20.93
CA LEU A 546 28.92 -26.72 -21.22
C LEU A 546 29.03 -27.67 -22.42
N VAL A 547 29.45 -27.15 -23.56
CA VAL A 547 29.71 -27.95 -24.76
C VAL A 547 31.21 -28.25 -24.83
N LYS A 548 31.57 -29.53 -24.66
CA LYS A 548 32.94 -30.00 -24.86
C LYS A 548 33.13 -30.38 -26.32
N VAL A 549 33.87 -29.55 -27.06
CA VAL A 549 34.31 -29.87 -28.42
C VAL A 549 35.55 -30.76 -28.31
N GLY A 550 35.47 -31.97 -28.86
CA GLY A 550 36.54 -32.97 -28.87
C GLY A 550 36.66 -33.59 -30.25
#